data_AF-A0A938MYW2-F1
#
_entry.id   AF-A0A938MYW2-F1
#
_cell.length_a   1.000
_cell.length_b   1.000
_cell.length_c   1.000
_cell.angle_alpha   90.00
_cell.angle_beta   90.00
_cell.angle_gamma   90.00
#
_symmetry.space_group_name_H-M   'P 1'
#
loop_
_entity.id
_entity.type
_entity.pdbx_description
1 polymer ?
#
loop_
_entity_poly.entity_id
_entity_poly.type
_entity_poly.pdbx_seq_one_letter_code
_entity_poly.pdbx_strand_id
1 'polypeptide(L)'
;MKSHSGPVSGTGQDERLEERACEESKSGEKSSGIQDAGVAADVRVQSRAAWRVVRASAGDHHGIQHFLMSVHQGPSAAEFQAQLEEPSYETADRLLIKDRGRLVAHLRLLNRELRFGKVVLPAGIVADVAVLPEYQGRGCRAALLEEARKQLLRQGAVLGLLQTDQPHDYMPLGWTVAGRHSYSFSGPREILSHLKSCEEERASLAKSSFARHHCRHLYNIRMGRHVEQPALMRLYAQATRDAYGPLERNAAYWRWLISRGGHEHIYVAVDGPDKLDLEESVSRVVGYAATKEGRILELVSAPDHPDASIQLLARACGDAIEHDFHHVRLDAPPDDPLHQLLRQSGGKRYHHESDHGVVFMTAIFKTRRLLKALARPLNDRVKQAGFNRPCQLGLRIDGEKYSLSVSRRSVRLIAGKLGRSYLNCTRHDLHQLLLGHVDVRRAVASGRLFASTRVALDIGSAMFPCLPVWRPPWDDVPT
;
A
#
# COMPACT_ATOMS: atom_id res chain seq x y z
N MET A 1 -49.55 -39.32 35.43
CA MET A 1 -49.44 -38.60 36.71
C MET A 1 -49.97 -37.18 36.51
N LYS A 2 -51.12 -36.90 37.15
CA LYS A 2 -51.75 -35.60 37.56
C LYS A 2 -51.58 -34.38 36.62
N SER A 3 -52.60 -33.87 35.88
CA SER A 3 -53.79 -33.07 36.30
C SER A 3 -53.39 -31.82 37.11
N HIS A 4 -53.68 -30.55 36.78
CA HIS A 4 -54.97 -29.89 36.50
C HIS A 4 -54.79 -28.37 36.18
N SER A 5 -55.61 -27.86 35.24
CA SER A 5 -56.49 -26.65 35.35
C SER A 5 -55.94 -25.20 35.41
N GLY A 6 -56.36 -24.35 34.44
CA GLY A 6 -56.50 -22.87 34.58
C GLY A 6 -57.84 -22.50 35.25
N PRO A 7 -58.52 -21.37 34.93
CA PRO A 7 -58.15 -20.00 34.47
C PRO A 7 -58.81 -18.90 35.37
N VAL A 8 -58.97 -17.63 34.90
CA VAL A 8 -59.89 -16.50 35.32
C VAL A 8 -59.13 -15.16 35.06
N SER A 9 -59.45 -14.21 34.17
CA SER A 9 -60.65 -13.43 33.74
C SER A 9 -60.94 -12.15 34.54
N GLY A 10 -61.10 -11.01 33.84
CA GLY A 10 -61.78 -9.78 34.28
C GLY A 10 -61.08 -8.49 33.75
N THR A 11 -61.51 -7.78 32.69
CA THR A 11 -62.72 -6.95 32.40
C THR A 11 -62.69 -5.51 32.95
N GLY A 12 -63.00 -4.54 32.08
CA GLY A 12 -63.35 -3.13 32.37
C GLY A 12 -62.66 -2.15 31.41
N GLN A 13 -63.21 -1.72 30.24
CA GLN A 13 -64.29 -0.72 30.03
C GLN A 13 -64.04 0.60 30.79
N ASP A 14 -64.29 1.82 30.31
CA ASP A 14 -64.83 2.47 29.10
C ASP A 14 -64.79 3.98 29.49
N GLU A 15 -64.54 4.96 28.62
CA GLU A 15 -65.47 6.08 28.30
C GLU A 15 -64.63 7.38 28.15
N ARG A 16 -64.66 8.05 26.98
CA ARG A 16 -65.52 9.21 26.57
C ARG A 16 -64.79 10.55 26.71
N LEU A 17 -64.66 11.28 25.59
CA LEU A 17 -65.43 12.49 25.20
C LEU A 17 -64.75 13.75 25.76
N GLU A 18 -64.27 14.66 24.92
CA GLU A 18 -64.92 15.88 24.38
C GLU A 18 -63.73 16.88 24.24
N GLU A 19 -63.64 17.90 23.39
CA GLU A 19 -64.61 18.66 22.62
C GLU A 19 -63.85 19.55 21.61
N ARG A 20 -64.47 19.75 20.44
CA ARG A 20 -64.72 21.02 19.71
C ARG A 20 -63.60 22.06 19.57
N ALA A 21 -63.27 22.44 18.33
CA ALA A 21 -63.90 23.53 17.52
C ALA A 21 -63.39 24.92 17.97
N CYS A 22 -63.28 25.96 17.17
CA CYS A 22 -63.79 26.34 15.86
C CYS A 22 -63.02 27.64 15.51
N GLU A 23 -62.90 27.96 14.21
CA GLU A 23 -63.09 29.32 13.64
C GLU A 23 -62.17 30.47 14.14
N GLU A 24 -61.82 31.51 13.39
CA GLU A 24 -62.25 32.06 12.12
C GLU A 24 -61.33 33.25 11.80
N SER A 25 -61.31 33.68 10.52
CA SER A 25 -61.38 35.10 10.09
C SER A 25 -60.27 36.09 10.52
N LYS A 26 -59.79 37.07 9.74
CA LYS A 26 -60.17 37.71 8.48
C LYS A 26 -59.10 38.78 8.17
N SER A 27 -59.03 39.20 6.90
CA SER A 27 -58.64 40.55 6.38
C SER A 27 -57.30 41.15 6.84
N GLY A 28 -56.35 41.55 5.99
CA GLY A 28 -56.44 42.09 4.65
C GLY A 28 -56.05 43.57 4.69
N GLU A 29 -54.91 43.96 4.08
CA GLU A 29 -54.73 45.31 3.51
C GLU A 29 -53.44 45.43 2.69
N LYS A 30 -53.53 46.25 1.64
CA LYS A 30 -52.55 46.54 0.59
C LYS A 30 -51.46 47.50 1.09
N SER A 31 -50.23 47.35 0.62
CA SER A 31 -49.48 48.48 0.02
C SER A 31 -48.27 48.01 -0.78
N SER A 32 -48.05 48.71 -1.87
CA SER A 32 -47.01 48.59 -2.88
C SER A 32 -45.62 48.96 -2.35
N GLY A 33 -44.61 48.18 -2.72
CA GLY A 33 -43.20 48.55 -2.55
C GLY A 33 -42.34 47.76 -3.54
N ILE A 34 -41.82 48.48 -4.53
CA ILE A 34 -40.88 48.06 -5.58
C ILE A 34 -39.73 47.22 -5.00
N GLN A 35 -39.42 46.07 -5.59
CA GLN A 35 -38.08 45.49 -5.49
C GLN A 35 -37.75 44.51 -6.63
N ASP A 36 -36.48 44.58 -6.96
CA ASP A 36 -35.76 44.15 -8.16
C ASP A 36 -35.84 42.67 -8.54
N ALA A 37 -35.61 42.47 -9.83
CA ALA A 37 -35.29 41.21 -10.47
C ALA A 37 -34.11 40.51 -9.76
N GLY A 38 -34.42 39.44 -9.02
CA GLY A 38 -33.46 38.46 -8.55
C GLY A 38 -33.81 37.10 -9.12
N VAL A 39 -33.02 36.65 -10.10
CA VAL A 39 -33.02 35.27 -10.60
C VAL A 39 -32.66 34.34 -9.43
N ALA A 40 -33.67 33.85 -8.72
CA ALA A 40 -33.52 32.74 -7.79
C ALA A 40 -33.43 31.45 -8.61
N ALA A 41 -32.20 31.10 -9.00
CA ALA A 41 -31.89 29.76 -9.44
C ALA A 41 -32.27 28.80 -8.32
N ASP A 42 -33.33 28.03 -8.57
CA ASP A 42 -33.82 26.92 -7.78
C ASP A 42 -32.73 25.83 -7.71
N VAL A 43 -31.73 26.04 -6.84
CA VAL A 43 -30.79 24.99 -6.44
C VAL A 43 -31.56 24.07 -5.51
N ARG A 44 -32.42 23.25 -6.11
CA ARG A 44 -32.88 22.01 -5.50
C ARG A 44 -31.63 21.20 -5.16
N VAL A 45 -31.25 21.25 -3.89
CA VAL A 45 -30.44 20.22 -3.24
C VAL A 45 -31.21 18.92 -3.40
N GLN A 46 -31.00 18.24 -4.53
CA GLN A 46 -31.52 16.91 -4.77
C GLN A 46 -31.00 16.03 -3.64
N SER A 47 -31.91 15.58 -2.79
CA SER A 47 -31.65 14.54 -1.81
C SER A 47 -31.02 13.35 -2.53
N ARG A 48 -29.77 13.05 -2.18
CA ARG A 48 -28.93 12.01 -2.81
C ARG A 48 -29.66 10.67 -2.85
N ALA A 49 -30.09 10.25 -4.04
CA ALA A 49 -30.26 8.82 -4.28
C ALA A 49 -28.89 8.16 -4.06
N ALA A 50 -28.79 7.22 -3.12
CA ALA A 50 -27.56 6.49 -2.90
C ALA A 50 -27.22 5.70 -4.18
N TRP A 51 -26.04 5.92 -4.75
CA TRP A 51 -25.59 5.21 -5.93
C TRP A 51 -25.61 3.70 -5.68
N ARG A 52 -26.25 2.95 -6.59
CA ARG A 52 -26.25 1.50 -6.53
C ARG A 52 -24.96 0.94 -7.12
N VAL A 53 -24.12 0.38 -6.26
CA VAL A 53 -22.93 -0.38 -6.66
C VAL A 53 -23.33 -1.81 -7.00
N VAL A 54 -22.85 -2.32 -8.14
CA VAL A 54 -23.05 -3.70 -8.57
C VAL A 54 -21.71 -4.37 -8.83
N ARG A 55 -21.66 -5.69 -8.68
CA ARG A 55 -20.50 -6.50 -9.07
C ARG A 55 -20.53 -6.71 -10.58
N ALA A 56 -19.35 -6.69 -11.21
CA ALA A 56 -19.23 -7.01 -12.61
C ALA A 56 -19.52 -8.49 -12.88
N SER A 57 -19.92 -8.76 -14.11
CA SER A 57 -20.01 -10.08 -14.71
C SER A 57 -19.02 -10.20 -15.87
N ALA A 58 -18.79 -11.40 -16.38
CA ALA A 58 -17.94 -11.60 -17.56
C ALA A 58 -18.39 -10.79 -18.78
N GLY A 59 -19.70 -10.54 -18.93
CA GLY A 59 -20.26 -9.73 -20.01
C GLY A 59 -19.90 -8.23 -19.91
N ASP A 60 -19.45 -7.76 -18.75
CA ASP A 60 -19.07 -6.36 -18.55
C ASP A 60 -17.63 -6.06 -18.98
N HIS A 61 -16.78 -7.07 -19.23
CA HIS A 61 -15.34 -6.89 -19.45
C HIS A 61 -15.00 -5.91 -20.57
N HIS A 62 -15.63 -6.07 -21.73
CA HIS A 62 -15.39 -5.19 -22.87
C HIS A 62 -15.81 -3.74 -22.58
N GLY A 63 -16.96 -3.56 -21.93
CA GLY A 63 -17.44 -2.24 -21.52
C GLY A 63 -16.54 -1.58 -20.47
N ILE A 64 -15.98 -2.36 -19.54
CA ILE A 64 -15.01 -1.88 -18.54
C ILE A 64 -13.70 -1.47 -19.20
N GLN A 65 -13.15 -2.27 -20.11
CA GLN A 65 -11.92 -1.93 -20.82
C GLN A 65 -12.08 -0.61 -21.58
N HIS A 66 -13.15 -0.48 -22.38
CA HIS A 66 -13.42 0.76 -23.13
C HIS A 66 -13.61 1.96 -22.18
N PHE A 67 -14.30 1.75 -21.06
CA PHE A 67 -14.49 2.78 -20.03
C PHE A 67 -13.17 3.25 -19.43
N LEU A 68 -12.30 2.33 -19.01
CA LEU A 68 -10.99 2.67 -18.43
C LEU A 68 -10.12 3.38 -19.45
N MET A 69 -10.08 2.91 -20.70
CA MET A 69 -9.37 3.58 -21.79
C MET A 69 -9.85 5.03 -21.97
N SER A 70 -11.16 5.28 -21.87
CA SER A 70 -11.71 6.63 -22.02
C SER A 70 -11.38 7.59 -20.87
N VAL A 71 -11.21 7.08 -19.64
CA VAL A 71 -10.99 7.90 -18.44
C VAL A 71 -9.51 8.04 -18.12
N HIS A 72 -8.75 6.95 -18.22
CA HIS A 72 -7.35 6.85 -17.78
C HIS A 72 -6.35 6.73 -18.94
N GLN A 73 -6.81 6.63 -20.18
CA GLN A 73 -5.96 6.32 -21.35
C GLN A 73 -5.21 4.98 -21.21
N GLY A 74 -5.80 4.06 -20.45
CA GLY A 74 -5.29 2.71 -20.23
C GLY A 74 -6.26 1.92 -19.34
N PRO A 75 -6.01 0.62 -19.09
CA PRO A 75 -4.90 -0.19 -19.60
C PRO A 75 -5.03 -0.53 -21.09
N SER A 76 -3.92 -0.95 -21.73
CA SER A 76 -3.93 -1.53 -23.08
C SER A 76 -4.80 -2.80 -23.14
N ALA A 77 -5.15 -3.27 -24.34
CA ALA A 77 -5.89 -4.54 -24.48
C ALA A 77 -5.10 -5.74 -23.92
N ALA A 78 -3.78 -5.76 -24.13
CA ALA A 78 -2.90 -6.79 -23.61
C ALA A 78 -2.81 -6.75 -22.08
N GLU A 79 -2.61 -5.56 -21.50
CA GLU A 79 -2.59 -5.39 -20.04
C GLU A 79 -3.94 -5.76 -19.42
N PHE A 80 -5.06 -5.36 -20.03
CA PHE A 80 -6.38 -5.73 -19.52
C PHE A 80 -6.60 -7.24 -19.56
N GLN A 81 -6.19 -7.91 -20.65
CA GLN A 81 -6.25 -9.37 -20.74
C GLN A 81 -5.36 -10.03 -19.68
N ALA A 82 -4.14 -9.54 -19.48
CA ALA A 82 -3.25 -10.03 -18.42
C ALA A 82 -3.89 -9.86 -17.03
N GLN A 83 -4.62 -8.77 -16.77
CA GLN A 83 -5.36 -8.60 -15.50
C GLN A 83 -6.47 -9.64 -15.31
N LEU A 84 -7.12 -10.10 -16.38
CA LEU A 84 -8.14 -11.17 -16.31
C LEU A 84 -7.52 -12.55 -16.08
N GLU A 85 -6.27 -12.73 -16.50
CA GLU A 85 -5.48 -13.96 -16.31
C GLU A 85 -4.73 -14.00 -14.97
N GLU A 86 -4.83 -12.93 -14.18
CA GLU A 86 -4.21 -12.85 -12.87
C GLU A 86 -4.68 -14.02 -11.98
N PRO A 87 -3.77 -14.75 -11.33
CA PRO A 87 -4.15 -15.80 -10.40
C PRO A 87 -5.02 -15.24 -9.29
N SER A 88 -6.13 -15.91 -8.99
CA SER A 88 -7.19 -15.47 -8.06
C SER A 88 -8.11 -14.35 -8.54
N TYR A 89 -8.02 -13.92 -9.81
CA TYR A 89 -8.99 -13.00 -10.38
C TYR A 89 -10.40 -13.60 -10.40
N GLU A 90 -11.35 -12.84 -9.84
CA GLU A 90 -12.77 -13.10 -9.98
C GLU A 90 -13.45 -11.90 -10.64
N THR A 91 -14.40 -12.15 -11.54
CA THR A 91 -15.17 -11.08 -12.20
C THR A 91 -15.84 -10.14 -11.20
N ALA A 92 -16.30 -10.70 -10.06
CA ALA A 92 -16.93 -10.00 -8.96
C ALA A 92 -15.99 -9.07 -8.15
N ASP A 93 -14.68 -9.09 -8.42
CA ASP A 93 -13.72 -8.15 -7.82
C ASP A 93 -13.70 -6.79 -8.53
N ARG A 94 -14.40 -6.66 -9.66
CA ARG A 94 -14.68 -5.37 -10.28
C ARG A 94 -16.05 -4.85 -9.82
N LEU A 95 -16.06 -3.64 -9.26
CA LEU A 95 -17.26 -2.94 -8.80
C LEU A 95 -17.64 -1.85 -9.78
N LEU A 96 -18.92 -1.75 -10.10
CA LEU A 96 -19.46 -0.87 -11.12
C LEU A 96 -20.60 -0.01 -10.54
N ILE A 97 -20.73 1.21 -11.05
CA ILE A 97 -21.97 1.99 -10.95
C ILE A 97 -22.47 2.22 -12.36
N LYS A 98 -23.75 1.91 -12.59
CA LYS A 98 -24.43 2.12 -13.87
C LYS A 98 -25.56 3.12 -13.69
N ASP A 99 -25.61 4.14 -14.55
CA ASP A 99 -26.74 5.06 -14.66
C ASP A 99 -27.46 4.81 -15.99
N ARG A 100 -28.75 4.49 -15.95
CA ARG A 100 -29.57 4.12 -17.12
C ARG A 100 -28.89 3.09 -18.06
N GLY A 101 -28.16 2.13 -17.48
CA GLY A 101 -27.44 1.09 -18.22
C GLY A 101 -26.03 1.48 -18.68
N ARG A 102 -25.66 2.76 -18.66
CA ARG A 102 -24.30 3.23 -18.98
C ARG A 102 -23.38 3.08 -17.77
N LEU A 103 -22.17 2.55 -17.97
CA LEU A 103 -21.13 2.50 -16.94
C LEU A 103 -20.63 3.92 -16.64
N VAL A 104 -20.73 4.37 -15.38
CA VAL A 104 -20.34 5.73 -14.96
C VAL A 104 -19.20 5.75 -13.95
N ALA A 105 -18.97 4.64 -13.25
CA ALA A 105 -17.84 4.48 -12.35
C ALA A 105 -17.41 3.02 -12.25
N HIS A 106 -16.11 2.80 -12.05
CA HIS A 106 -15.47 1.49 -11.92
C HIS A 106 -14.41 1.52 -10.80
N LEU A 107 -14.20 0.38 -10.17
CA LEU A 107 -13.07 0.10 -9.28
C LEU A 107 -12.74 -1.40 -9.36
N ARG A 108 -11.45 -1.76 -9.26
CA ARG A 108 -11.00 -3.15 -9.13
C ARG A 108 -10.42 -3.41 -7.74
N LEU A 109 -10.70 -4.60 -7.21
CA LEU A 109 -10.15 -5.12 -5.97
C LEU A 109 -9.14 -6.22 -6.26
N LEU A 110 -8.08 -6.27 -5.46
CA LEU A 110 -7.15 -7.39 -5.45
C LEU A 110 -6.87 -7.80 -4.01
N ASN A 111 -6.95 -9.09 -3.70
CA ASN A 111 -6.58 -9.60 -2.40
C ASN A 111 -5.11 -10.03 -2.41
N ARG A 112 -4.35 -9.53 -1.44
CA ARG A 112 -2.92 -9.79 -1.31
C ARG A 112 -2.52 -10.04 0.12
N GLU A 113 -1.38 -10.68 0.28
CA GLU A 113 -0.71 -10.84 1.54
C GLU A 113 0.49 -9.89 1.56
N LEU A 114 0.48 -8.94 2.50
CA LEU A 114 1.52 -7.93 2.65
C LEU A 114 2.52 -8.38 3.71
N ARG A 115 3.79 -8.49 3.35
CA ARG A 115 4.86 -8.74 4.30
C ARG A 115 5.12 -7.48 5.12
N PHE A 116 5.08 -7.60 6.44
CA PHE A 116 5.27 -6.49 7.37
C PHE A 116 6.19 -6.91 8.52
N GLY A 117 7.48 -7.01 8.21
CA GLY A 117 8.47 -7.66 9.06
C GLY A 117 8.15 -9.15 9.20
N LYS A 118 8.17 -9.64 10.43
CA LYS A 118 7.93 -11.07 10.76
C LYS A 118 6.47 -11.52 10.65
N VAL A 119 5.56 -10.65 10.20
CA VAL A 119 4.14 -10.97 10.07
C VAL A 119 3.67 -10.73 8.64
N VAL A 120 2.64 -11.46 8.25
CA VAL A 120 1.94 -11.28 6.97
C VAL A 120 0.57 -10.72 7.28
N LEU A 121 0.21 -9.62 6.61
CA LEU A 121 -1.04 -8.89 6.80
C LEU A 121 -1.94 -9.11 5.58
N PRO A 122 -3.17 -9.61 5.74
CA PRO A 122 -4.15 -9.63 4.66
C PRO A 122 -4.48 -8.19 4.23
N ALA A 123 -4.19 -7.84 2.99
CA ALA A 123 -4.34 -6.50 2.43
C ALA A 123 -5.21 -6.54 1.17
N GLY A 124 -6.07 -5.53 1.01
CA GLY A 124 -6.80 -5.31 -0.21
C GLY A 124 -6.19 -4.18 -1.02
N ILE A 125 -5.84 -4.41 -2.28
CA ILE A 125 -5.44 -3.35 -3.20
C ILE A 125 -6.70 -2.83 -3.90
N VAL A 126 -6.86 -1.52 -3.90
CA VAL A 126 -7.88 -0.81 -4.67
C VAL A 126 -7.18 -0.20 -5.90
N ALA A 127 -7.54 -0.68 -7.08
CA ALA A 127 -6.95 -0.30 -8.35
C ALA A 127 -8.01 0.19 -9.34
N ASP A 128 -7.57 0.83 -10.43
CA ASP A 128 -8.40 1.23 -11.57
C ASP A 128 -9.67 2.01 -11.17
N VAL A 129 -9.55 2.87 -10.16
CA VAL A 129 -10.65 3.71 -9.69
C VAL A 129 -10.92 4.79 -10.73
N ALA A 130 -12.08 4.74 -11.35
CA ALA A 130 -12.48 5.65 -12.41
C ALA A 130 -13.91 6.12 -12.20
N VAL A 131 -14.14 7.41 -12.39
CA VAL A 131 -15.46 8.04 -12.40
C VAL A 131 -15.48 8.99 -13.59
N LEU A 132 -16.53 8.90 -14.42
CA LEU A 132 -16.69 9.83 -15.53
C LEU A 132 -16.64 11.29 -15.05
N PRO A 133 -15.96 12.19 -15.78
CA PRO A 133 -15.85 13.59 -15.41
C PRO A 133 -17.20 14.24 -15.05
N GLU A 134 -18.25 13.97 -15.82
CA GLU A 134 -19.57 14.56 -15.59
C GLU A 134 -20.29 14.03 -14.32
N TYR A 135 -19.80 12.92 -13.73
CA TYR A 135 -20.31 12.33 -12.47
C TYR A 135 -19.39 12.55 -11.27
N GLN A 136 -18.29 13.29 -11.41
CA GLN A 136 -17.40 13.65 -10.30
C GLN A 136 -18.12 14.57 -9.29
N GLY A 137 -17.70 14.53 -8.02
CA GLY A 137 -18.34 15.27 -6.93
C GLY A 137 -19.73 14.78 -6.51
N ARG A 138 -20.35 13.86 -7.26
CA ARG A 138 -21.70 13.33 -6.97
C ARG A 138 -21.73 12.16 -5.98
N GLY A 139 -20.58 11.79 -5.41
CA GLY A 139 -20.48 10.71 -4.42
C GLY A 139 -20.29 9.29 -5.00
N CYS A 140 -20.11 9.12 -6.32
CA CYS A 140 -19.88 7.80 -6.94
C CYS A 140 -18.64 7.09 -6.34
N ARG A 141 -17.52 7.81 -6.23
CA ARG A 141 -16.27 7.27 -5.66
C ARG A 141 -16.45 6.82 -4.21
N ALA A 142 -17.12 7.63 -3.39
CA ALA A 142 -17.40 7.29 -2.01
C ALA A 142 -18.27 6.02 -1.89
N ALA A 143 -19.28 5.87 -2.76
CA ALA A 143 -20.11 4.67 -2.81
C ALA A 143 -19.30 3.43 -3.21
N LEU A 144 -18.45 3.52 -4.24
CA LEU A 144 -17.55 2.44 -4.65
C LEU A 144 -16.58 2.03 -3.53
N LEU A 145 -15.93 3.00 -2.89
CA LEU A 145 -14.95 2.74 -1.84
C LEU A 145 -15.58 2.13 -0.58
N GLU A 146 -16.81 2.53 -0.25
CA GLU A 146 -17.54 1.94 0.87
C GLU A 146 -17.94 0.48 0.60
N GLU A 147 -18.39 0.15 -0.62
CA GLU A 147 -18.67 -1.25 -0.99
C GLU A 147 -17.39 -2.08 -1.10
N ALA A 148 -16.32 -1.51 -1.67
CA ALA A 148 -14.99 -2.09 -1.69
C ALA A 148 -14.51 -2.46 -0.28
N ARG A 149 -14.63 -1.53 0.67
CA ARG A 149 -14.28 -1.75 2.08
C ARG A 149 -15.07 -2.92 2.69
N LYS A 150 -16.38 -3.02 2.40
CA LYS A 150 -17.22 -4.14 2.89
C LYS A 150 -16.79 -5.48 2.26
N GLN A 151 -16.49 -5.51 0.97
CA GLN A 151 -16.01 -6.71 0.29
C GLN A 151 -14.66 -7.18 0.85
N LEU A 152 -13.68 -6.29 0.93
CA LEU A 152 -12.35 -6.58 1.48
C LEU A 152 -12.44 -7.05 2.95
N LEU A 153 -13.31 -6.44 3.76
CA LEU A 153 -13.54 -6.88 5.13
C LEU A 153 -14.15 -8.28 5.24
N ARG A 154 -15.04 -8.65 4.31
CA ARG A 154 -15.60 -10.01 4.22
C ARG A 154 -14.52 -11.03 3.81
N GLN A 155 -13.61 -10.63 2.93
CA GLN A 155 -12.46 -11.42 2.49
C GLN A 155 -11.32 -11.47 3.53
N GLY A 156 -11.45 -10.74 4.65
CA GLY A 156 -10.53 -10.83 5.79
C GLY A 156 -9.43 -9.77 5.82
N ALA A 157 -9.38 -8.85 4.84
CA ALA A 157 -8.40 -7.78 4.80
C ALA A 157 -8.43 -6.92 6.08
N VAL A 158 -7.24 -6.58 6.60
CA VAL A 158 -7.08 -5.70 7.77
C VAL A 158 -6.78 -4.26 7.37
N LEU A 159 -6.24 -4.07 6.16
CA LEU A 159 -5.89 -2.78 5.58
C LEU A 159 -6.13 -2.77 4.06
N GLY A 160 -6.31 -1.58 3.51
CA GLY A 160 -6.39 -1.28 2.09
C GLY A 160 -5.15 -0.53 1.63
N LEU A 161 -4.73 -0.75 0.39
CA LEU A 161 -3.63 -0.07 -0.30
C LEU A 161 -4.17 0.53 -1.61
N LEU A 162 -3.71 1.73 -1.98
CA LEU A 162 -3.93 2.29 -3.32
C LEU A 162 -2.82 3.27 -3.69
N GLN A 163 -2.72 3.55 -5.00
CA GLN A 163 -1.96 4.67 -5.53
C GLN A 163 -2.91 5.68 -6.18
N THR A 164 -2.62 6.97 -6.04
CA THR A 164 -3.43 8.04 -6.61
C THR A 164 -2.62 9.31 -6.78
N ASP A 165 -2.94 10.09 -7.80
CA ASP A 165 -2.50 11.48 -8.00
C ASP A 165 -3.45 12.50 -7.36
N GLN A 166 -4.59 12.03 -6.82
CA GLN A 166 -5.64 12.84 -6.20
C GLN A 166 -5.86 12.48 -4.72
N PRO A 167 -4.86 12.61 -3.82
CA PRO A 167 -4.98 12.14 -2.43
C PRO A 167 -6.11 12.82 -1.63
N HIS A 168 -6.40 14.10 -1.93
CA HIS A 168 -7.44 14.87 -1.26
C HIS A 168 -8.84 14.27 -1.42
N ASP A 169 -9.10 13.52 -2.50
CA ASP A 169 -10.38 12.87 -2.75
C ASP A 169 -10.61 11.62 -1.88
N TYR A 170 -9.53 11.04 -1.35
CA TYR A 170 -9.56 9.81 -0.55
C TYR A 170 -9.41 10.07 0.94
N MET A 171 -8.76 11.17 1.34
CA MET A 171 -8.55 11.51 2.75
C MET A 171 -9.85 11.58 3.58
N PRO A 172 -10.93 12.26 3.13
CA PRO A 172 -12.21 12.28 3.86
C PRO A 172 -12.85 10.89 4.01
N LEU A 173 -12.46 9.93 3.15
CA LEU A 173 -12.96 8.56 3.15
C LEU A 173 -12.11 7.62 4.03
N GLY A 174 -11.21 8.19 4.85
CA GLY A 174 -10.42 7.44 5.84
C GLY A 174 -9.09 6.88 5.29
N TRP A 175 -8.71 7.25 4.07
CA TRP A 175 -7.39 6.95 3.53
C TRP A 175 -6.36 7.95 4.04
N THR A 176 -5.12 7.51 4.17
CA THR A 176 -4.00 8.36 4.59
C THR A 176 -2.79 8.04 3.74
N VAL A 177 -2.02 9.07 3.39
CA VAL A 177 -0.72 8.89 2.71
C VAL A 177 0.17 8.05 3.62
N ALA A 178 0.61 6.89 3.14
CA ALA A 178 1.54 6.05 3.86
C ALA A 178 2.30 5.16 2.87
N GLY A 179 3.62 5.20 2.95
CA GLY A 179 4.52 4.69 1.93
C GLY A 179 5.31 5.82 1.27
N ARG A 180 6.46 5.47 0.70
CA ARG A 180 7.36 6.40 0.01
C ARG A 180 7.90 5.74 -1.23
N HIS A 181 8.08 6.55 -2.27
CA HIS A 181 8.90 6.17 -3.40
C HIS A 181 10.37 6.18 -2.96
N SER A 182 11.13 5.17 -3.35
CA SER A 182 12.55 5.04 -3.02
C SER A 182 13.29 4.58 -4.26
N TYR A 183 14.08 5.49 -4.85
CA TYR A 183 14.86 5.20 -6.03
C TYR A 183 16.13 6.05 -6.08
N SER A 184 17.13 5.58 -6.82
CA SER A 184 18.27 6.38 -7.23
C SER A 184 18.40 6.37 -8.74
N PHE A 185 18.97 7.41 -9.34
CA PHE A 185 19.35 7.37 -10.74
C PHE A 185 20.72 8.01 -10.96
N SER A 186 21.44 7.51 -11.96
CA SER A 186 22.71 8.04 -12.42
C SER A 186 22.86 7.70 -13.91
N GLY A 187 23.83 8.31 -14.59
CA GLY A 187 24.15 7.91 -15.96
C GLY A 187 24.88 6.56 -15.96
N PRO A 188 24.59 5.67 -16.93
CA PRO A 188 25.15 4.32 -16.92
C PRO A 188 26.68 4.32 -17.09
N ARG A 189 27.24 5.27 -17.85
CA ARG A 189 28.69 5.39 -18.05
C ARG A 189 29.40 5.81 -16.77
N GLU A 190 28.80 6.72 -16.01
CA GLU A 190 29.31 7.19 -14.72
C GLU A 190 29.28 6.07 -13.68
N ILE A 191 28.19 5.27 -13.64
CA ILE A 191 28.11 4.08 -12.79
C ILE A 191 29.25 3.12 -13.13
N LEU A 192 29.39 2.74 -14.40
CA LEU A 192 30.43 1.80 -14.84
C LEU A 192 31.85 2.32 -14.58
N SER A 193 32.09 3.62 -14.81
CA SER A 193 33.38 4.25 -14.51
C SER A 193 33.68 4.19 -13.01
N HIS A 194 32.70 4.51 -12.16
CA HIS A 194 32.86 4.45 -10.70
C HIS A 194 33.14 3.03 -10.20
N LEU A 195 32.43 2.03 -10.75
CA LEU A 195 32.68 0.62 -10.45
C LEU A 195 34.11 0.21 -10.81
N LYS A 196 34.59 0.60 -11.99
CA LYS A 196 35.95 0.32 -12.44
C LYS A 196 37.00 0.98 -11.53
N SER A 197 36.81 2.24 -11.14
CA SER A 197 37.72 2.92 -10.20
C SER A 197 37.76 2.23 -8.84
N CYS A 198 36.60 1.80 -8.31
CA CYS A 198 36.54 1.03 -7.06
C CYS A 198 37.30 -0.32 -7.16
N GLU A 199 37.24 -0.98 -8.32
CA GLU A 199 37.98 -2.22 -8.58
C GLU A 199 39.50 -2.00 -8.63
N GLU A 200 39.95 -0.94 -9.31
CA GLU A 200 41.35 -0.55 -9.40
C GLU A 200 41.94 -0.18 -8.03
N GLU A 201 41.21 0.58 -7.22
CA GLU A 201 41.60 0.93 -5.85
C GLU A 201 41.76 -0.32 -4.98
N ARG A 202 40.79 -1.25 -5.01
CA ARG A 202 40.86 -2.52 -4.27
C ARG A 202 42.06 -3.36 -4.72
N ALA A 203 42.31 -3.45 -6.02
CA ALA A 203 43.46 -4.17 -6.58
C ALA A 203 44.80 -3.56 -6.15
N SER A 204 44.87 -2.23 -6.02
CA SER A 204 46.08 -1.54 -5.54
C SER A 204 46.36 -1.81 -4.05
N LEU A 205 45.33 -1.76 -3.20
CA LEU A 205 45.43 -2.04 -1.76
C LEU A 205 45.77 -3.51 -1.46
N ALA A 206 45.29 -4.44 -2.30
CA ALA A 206 45.62 -5.86 -2.20
C ALA A 206 47.09 -6.16 -2.56
N LYS A 207 47.72 -5.34 -3.43
CA LYS A 207 49.16 -5.46 -3.73
C LYS A 207 50.05 -4.95 -2.61
N SER A 208 49.56 -4.02 -1.77
CA SER A 208 50.32 -3.43 -0.66
C SER A 208 50.14 -4.12 0.69
N SER A 209 49.22 -5.08 0.83
CA SER A 209 48.95 -5.79 2.08
C SER A 209 49.14 -7.30 1.91
N PHE A 210 49.83 -7.96 2.86
CA PHE A 210 49.93 -9.43 2.95
C PHE A 210 48.57 -10.13 3.23
N ALA A 211 47.46 -9.42 3.09
CA ALA A 211 46.12 -9.94 3.30
C ALA A 211 45.71 -10.83 2.12
N ARG A 212 45.14 -11.99 2.44
CA ARG A 212 44.64 -12.95 1.45
C ARG A 212 43.71 -12.25 0.45
N HIS A 213 43.93 -12.51 -0.82
CA HIS A 213 43.19 -11.92 -1.92
C HIS A 213 41.69 -12.20 -1.77
N HIS A 214 40.88 -11.21 -1.42
CA HIS A 214 39.45 -11.25 -1.72
C HIS A 214 39.30 -10.86 -3.19
N CYS A 215 39.61 -11.79 -4.10
CA CYS A 215 39.26 -11.64 -5.50
C CYS A 215 37.72 -11.55 -5.59
N ARG A 216 37.21 -10.54 -6.28
CA ARG A 216 35.77 -10.39 -6.54
C ARG A 216 35.27 -11.69 -7.16
N HIS A 217 34.23 -12.27 -6.57
CA HIS A 217 33.63 -13.47 -7.13
C HIS A 217 32.89 -13.11 -8.42
N LEU A 218 33.33 -13.65 -9.56
CA LEU A 218 32.72 -13.36 -10.86
C LEU A 218 31.52 -14.28 -11.08
N TYR A 219 30.38 -13.68 -11.42
CA TYR A 219 29.16 -14.40 -11.74
C TYR A 219 28.95 -14.40 -13.25
N ASN A 220 28.37 -15.48 -13.77
CA ASN A 220 27.86 -15.48 -15.13
C ASN A 220 26.52 -14.75 -15.14
N ILE A 221 26.48 -13.54 -15.72
CA ILE A 221 25.26 -12.74 -15.86
C ILE A 221 24.67 -12.95 -17.25
N ARG A 222 23.43 -13.44 -17.32
CA ARG A 222 22.72 -13.68 -18.59
C ARG A 222 21.22 -13.48 -18.45
N MET A 223 20.52 -13.56 -19.58
CA MET A 223 19.06 -13.63 -19.60
C MET A 223 18.56 -14.87 -18.84
N GLY A 224 17.55 -14.65 -18.02
CA GLY A 224 16.85 -15.68 -17.26
C GLY A 224 16.02 -16.59 -18.16
N ARG A 225 15.94 -17.86 -17.78
CA ARG A 225 15.12 -18.88 -18.47
C ARG A 225 13.89 -19.16 -17.62
N HIS A 226 12.79 -19.55 -18.26
CA HIS A 226 11.54 -19.90 -17.54
C HIS A 226 11.74 -21.00 -16.47
N VAL A 227 12.63 -21.95 -16.72
CA VAL A 227 12.97 -23.03 -15.77
C VAL A 227 13.61 -22.52 -14.47
N GLU A 228 14.12 -21.29 -14.45
CA GLU A 228 14.78 -20.66 -13.30
C GLU A 228 13.81 -19.90 -12.39
N GLN A 229 12.51 -19.88 -12.72
CA GLN A 229 11.47 -19.29 -11.87
C GLN A 229 11.58 -19.73 -10.38
N PRO A 230 11.81 -21.02 -10.04
CA PRO A 230 11.94 -21.43 -8.64
C PRO A 230 13.10 -20.75 -7.90
N ALA A 231 14.18 -20.37 -8.61
CA ALA A 231 15.30 -19.65 -8.01
C ALA A 231 14.94 -18.20 -7.69
N LEU A 232 14.27 -17.50 -8.61
CA LEU A 232 13.75 -16.15 -8.37
C LEU A 232 12.82 -16.13 -7.16
N MET A 233 11.89 -17.08 -7.09
CA MET A 233 10.98 -17.24 -5.95
C MET A 233 11.72 -17.39 -4.63
N ARG A 234 12.74 -18.25 -4.60
CA ARG A 234 13.56 -18.51 -3.40
C ARG A 234 14.32 -17.26 -2.96
N LEU A 235 14.98 -16.57 -3.90
CA LEU A 235 15.74 -15.34 -3.65
C LEU A 235 14.83 -14.22 -3.13
N TYR A 236 13.68 -14.00 -3.79
CA TYR A 236 12.69 -13.03 -3.34
C TYR A 236 12.17 -13.33 -1.93
N ALA A 237 11.77 -14.57 -1.66
CA ALA A 237 11.28 -14.98 -0.34
C ALA A 237 12.35 -14.83 0.75
N GLN A 238 13.62 -15.03 0.43
CA GLN A 238 14.74 -14.79 1.34
C GLN A 238 14.96 -13.30 1.61
N ALA A 239 14.99 -12.48 0.56
CA ALA A 239 15.23 -11.04 0.65
C ALA A 239 14.07 -10.29 1.35
N THR A 240 12.84 -10.76 1.16
CA THR A 240 11.65 -10.08 1.69
C THR A 240 11.22 -10.60 3.06
N ARG A 241 11.79 -11.70 3.58
CA ARG A 241 11.35 -12.38 4.82
C ARG A 241 11.09 -11.46 6.01
N ASP A 242 11.96 -10.47 6.22
CA ASP A 242 11.89 -9.50 7.32
C ASP A 242 11.64 -8.06 6.83
N ALA A 243 11.32 -7.89 5.55
CA ALA A 243 11.06 -6.59 4.93
C ALA A 243 9.65 -6.07 5.26
N TYR A 244 9.42 -4.78 5.01
CA TYR A 244 8.13 -4.13 5.20
C TYR A 244 7.62 -3.61 3.86
N GLY A 245 6.49 -4.11 3.36
CA GLY A 245 5.86 -3.61 2.13
C GLY A 245 5.79 -4.58 0.94
N PRO A 246 6.72 -5.53 0.73
CA PRO A 246 6.60 -6.49 -0.37
C PRO A 246 5.36 -7.38 -0.25
N LEU A 247 4.84 -7.87 -1.38
CA LEU A 247 3.70 -8.78 -1.43
C LEU A 247 4.18 -10.23 -1.42
N GLU A 248 3.44 -11.12 -0.77
CA GLU A 248 3.67 -12.56 -0.95
C GLU A 248 3.26 -12.99 -2.35
N ARG A 249 4.21 -13.65 -3.04
CA ARG A 249 4.02 -14.15 -4.40
C ARG A 249 4.07 -15.67 -4.39
N ASN A 250 2.95 -16.31 -4.74
CA ASN A 250 2.90 -17.76 -4.92
C ASN A 250 3.40 -18.17 -6.32
N ALA A 251 3.56 -19.48 -6.57
CA ALA A 251 4.09 -19.98 -7.85
C ALA A 251 3.26 -19.58 -9.07
N ALA A 252 1.92 -19.53 -8.94
CA ALA A 252 1.04 -19.11 -10.03
C ALA A 252 1.21 -17.62 -10.32
N TYR A 253 1.30 -16.80 -9.27
CA TYR A 253 1.51 -15.35 -9.38
C TYR A 253 2.85 -15.03 -10.01
N TRP A 254 3.92 -15.74 -9.66
CA TRP A 254 5.22 -15.60 -10.32
C TRP A 254 5.16 -15.92 -11.82
N ARG A 255 4.47 -16.99 -12.19
CA ARG A 255 4.29 -17.35 -13.60
C ARG A 255 3.57 -16.24 -14.35
N TRP A 256 2.47 -15.74 -13.78
CA TRP A 256 1.72 -14.61 -14.32
C TRP A 256 2.56 -13.32 -14.41
N LEU A 257 3.30 -12.97 -13.36
CA LEU A 257 4.12 -11.75 -13.31
C LEU A 257 5.21 -11.76 -14.39
N ILE A 258 5.82 -12.92 -14.64
CA ILE A 258 6.81 -13.11 -15.71
C ILE A 258 6.11 -13.10 -17.09
N SER A 259 4.94 -13.72 -17.24
CA SER A 259 4.27 -13.77 -18.54
C SER A 259 3.56 -12.47 -18.91
N ARG A 260 3.23 -11.61 -17.95
CA ARG A 260 2.38 -10.43 -18.22
C ARG A 260 3.04 -9.41 -19.14
N GLY A 261 4.38 -9.33 -19.19
CA GLY A 261 5.10 -8.33 -20.00
C GLY A 261 5.39 -6.99 -19.30
N GLY A 262 5.27 -6.94 -17.97
CA GLY A 262 5.62 -5.75 -17.15
C GLY A 262 7.13 -5.49 -17.00
N HIS A 263 7.95 -6.13 -17.84
CA HIS A 263 9.41 -6.03 -17.88
C HIS A 263 9.88 -6.30 -19.32
N GLU A 264 11.08 -5.82 -19.66
CA GLU A 264 11.74 -6.13 -20.94
C GLU A 264 12.75 -7.26 -20.77
N HIS A 265 13.55 -7.18 -19.70
CA HIS A 265 14.60 -8.16 -19.44
C HIS A 265 14.56 -8.63 -17.98
N ILE A 266 14.84 -9.92 -17.80
CA ILE A 266 15.17 -10.51 -16.50
C ILE A 266 16.58 -11.06 -16.63
N TYR A 267 17.54 -10.46 -15.94
CA TYR A 267 18.90 -11.01 -15.81
C TYR A 267 18.97 -11.91 -14.61
N VAL A 268 19.79 -12.97 -14.71
CA VAL A 268 20.15 -13.84 -13.60
C VAL A 268 21.66 -13.84 -13.42
N ALA A 269 22.10 -13.85 -12.16
CA ALA A 269 23.48 -14.06 -11.78
C ALA A 269 23.65 -15.51 -11.35
N VAL A 270 24.49 -16.27 -12.06
CA VAL A 270 24.76 -17.68 -11.78
C VAL A 270 26.18 -17.81 -11.22
N ASP A 271 26.28 -18.50 -10.08
CA ASP A 271 27.56 -18.87 -9.47
C ASP A 271 28.08 -20.17 -10.10
N GLY A 272 28.99 -20.07 -11.05
CA GLY A 272 29.59 -21.24 -11.70
C GLY A 272 29.73 -21.09 -13.22
N PRO A 273 30.19 -22.15 -13.90
CA PRO A 273 30.39 -22.11 -15.34
C PRO A 273 29.06 -21.95 -16.12
N ASP A 274 29.14 -21.47 -17.36
CA ASP A 274 27.97 -21.22 -18.21
C ASP A 274 27.24 -22.50 -18.66
N LYS A 275 27.96 -23.62 -18.70
CA LYS A 275 27.40 -24.95 -19.01
C LYS A 275 27.17 -25.72 -17.71
N LEU A 276 25.97 -25.60 -17.18
CA LEU A 276 25.46 -26.42 -16.08
C LEU A 276 24.23 -27.19 -16.54
N ASP A 277 24.04 -28.38 -15.97
CA ASP A 277 22.79 -29.10 -16.12
C ASP A 277 21.63 -28.27 -15.54
N LEU A 278 20.41 -28.49 -16.06
CA LEU A 278 19.23 -27.67 -15.76
C LEU A 278 18.97 -27.52 -14.25
N GLU A 279 19.01 -28.61 -13.49
CA GLU A 279 18.77 -28.59 -12.04
C GLU A 279 19.88 -27.87 -11.28
N GLU A 280 21.14 -28.07 -11.70
CA GLU A 280 22.29 -27.43 -11.10
C GLU A 280 22.25 -25.91 -11.35
N SER A 281 21.87 -25.47 -12.57
CA SER A 281 21.69 -24.06 -12.92
C SER A 281 20.68 -23.36 -11.98
N VAL A 282 19.54 -23.98 -11.66
CA VAL A 282 18.52 -23.37 -10.77
C VAL A 282 19.02 -23.22 -9.33
N SER A 283 19.81 -24.18 -8.85
CA SER A 283 20.39 -24.11 -7.50
C SER A 283 21.47 -23.03 -7.37
N ARG A 284 22.18 -22.74 -8.47
CA ARG A 284 23.31 -21.81 -8.50
C ARG A 284 22.95 -20.38 -8.93
N VAL A 285 21.68 -20.09 -9.23
CA VAL A 285 21.21 -18.70 -9.38
C VAL A 285 21.26 -18.01 -8.01
N VAL A 286 22.13 -17.01 -7.89
CA VAL A 286 22.41 -16.25 -6.67
C VAL A 286 21.88 -14.82 -6.71
N GLY A 287 21.35 -14.37 -7.86
CA GLY A 287 20.71 -13.07 -7.97
C GLY A 287 19.90 -12.92 -9.25
N TYR A 288 19.02 -11.94 -9.29
CA TYR A 288 18.31 -11.54 -10.49
C TYR A 288 18.01 -10.03 -10.52
N ALA A 289 17.77 -9.50 -11.70
CA ALA A 289 17.30 -8.13 -11.91
C ALA A 289 16.22 -8.09 -12.99
N ALA A 290 15.07 -7.52 -12.71
CA ALA A 290 14.02 -7.22 -13.68
C ALA A 290 14.10 -5.76 -14.12
N THR A 291 14.17 -5.51 -15.43
CA THR A 291 14.35 -4.17 -15.99
C THR A 291 13.29 -3.82 -17.04
N LYS A 292 13.05 -2.52 -17.22
CA LYS A 292 12.20 -1.94 -18.26
C LYS A 292 12.63 -0.51 -18.54
N GLU A 293 12.93 -0.14 -19.78
CA GLU A 293 13.19 1.24 -20.21
C GLU A 293 14.26 1.97 -19.36
N GLY A 294 15.41 1.31 -19.12
CA GLY A 294 16.47 1.87 -18.27
C GLY A 294 16.15 1.91 -16.77
N ARG A 295 14.99 1.40 -16.35
CA ARG A 295 14.60 1.24 -14.96
C ARG A 295 14.81 -0.19 -14.49
N ILE A 296 15.51 -0.35 -13.37
CA ILE A 296 15.62 -1.60 -12.63
C ILE A 296 14.47 -1.63 -11.63
N LEU A 297 13.47 -2.46 -11.94
CA LEU A 297 12.21 -2.57 -11.19
C LEU A 297 12.37 -3.39 -9.91
N GLU A 298 13.22 -4.40 -9.95
CA GLU A 298 13.51 -5.27 -8.82
C GLU A 298 14.89 -5.87 -9.01
N LEU A 299 15.76 -5.78 -8.01
CA LEU A 299 17.09 -6.36 -8.02
C LEU A 299 17.32 -7.06 -6.69
N VAL A 300 17.59 -8.36 -6.74
CA VAL A 300 17.75 -9.20 -5.56
C VAL A 300 18.99 -10.06 -5.71
N SER A 301 19.79 -10.13 -4.65
CA SER A 301 20.91 -11.07 -4.54
C SER A 301 20.82 -11.87 -3.24
N ALA A 302 21.41 -13.05 -3.23
CA ALA A 302 21.58 -13.86 -2.04
C ALA A 302 22.46 -13.10 -1.02
N PRO A 303 22.17 -13.17 0.29
CA PRO A 303 22.90 -12.42 1.32
C PRO A 303 24.41 -12.74 1.41
N ASP A 304 24.79 -13.96 1.05
CA ASP A 304 26.15 -14.46 0.95
C ASP A 304 26.85 -14.09 -0.36
N HIS A 305 26.11 -13.55 -1.34
CA HIS A 305 26.62 -13.12 -2.65
C HIS A 305 26.30 -11.63 -2.94
N PRO A 306 26.70 -10.68 -2.08
CA PRO A 306 26.36 -9.27 -2.27
C PRO A 306 26.95 -8.67 -3.57
N ASP A 307 28.09 -9.18 -4.04
CA ASP A 307 28.72 -8.75 -5.30
C ASP A 307 27.87 -9.06 -6.55
N ALA A 308 26.93 -10.01 -6.46
CA ALA A 308 26.03 -10.34 -7.56
C ALA A 308 25.13 -9.14 -7.91
N SER A 309 24.66 -8.40 -6.91
CA SER A 309 23.84 -7.20 -7.10
C SER A 309 24.57 -6.12 -7.90
N ILE A 310 25.85 -5.93 -7.62
CA ILE A 310 26.72 -4.95 -8.29
C ILE A 310 26.97 -5.37 -9.74
N GLN A 311 27.21 -6.65 -10.00
CA GLN A 311 27.42 -7.17 -11.36
C GLN A 311 26.12 -7.14 -12.19
N LEU A 312 24.96 -7.41 -11.59
CA LEU A 312 23.66 -7.24 -12.23
C LEU A 312 23.39 -5.78 -12.61
N LEU A 313 23.68 -4.84 -11.70
CA LEU A 313 23.61 -3.41 -11.99
C LEU A 313 24.55 -3.02 -13.14
N ALA A 314 25.79 -3.50 -13.15
CA ALA A 314 26.75 -3.24 -14.22
C ALA A 314 26.24 -3.77 -15.57
N ARG A 315 25.67 -4.97 -15.61
CA ARG A 315 25.06 -5.53 -16.82
C ARG A 315 23.90 -4.66 -17.31
N ALA A 316 22.99 -4.27 -16.41
CA ALA A 316 21.87 -3.39 -16.76
C ALA A 316 22.35 -2.02 -17.29
N CYS A 317 23.47 -1.49 -16.79
CA CYS A 317 24.08 -0.26 -17.32
C CYS A 317 24.67 -0.46 -18.73
N GLY A 318 25.28 -1.62 -18.99
CA GLY A 318 25.76 -1.98 -20.33
C GLY A 318 24.61 -1.99 -21.35
N ASP A 319 23.52 -2.70 -21.01
CA ASP A 319 22.36 -2.81 -21.88
C ASP A 319 21.66 -1.44 -22.04
N ALA A 320 21.63 -0.61 -20.99
CA ALA A 320 21.14 0.76 -21.09
C ALA A 320 21.94 1.61 -22.10
N ILE A 321 23.26 1.46 -22.16
CA ILE A 321 24.10 2.15 -23.15
C ILE A 321 23.80 1.63 -24.56
N GLU A 322 23.61 0.32 -24.72
CA GLU A 322 23.27 -0.29 -26.03
C GLU A 322 21.93 0.21 -26.57
N HIS A 323 20.98 0.51 -25.68
CA HIS A 323 19.65 1.05 -26.01
C HIS A 323 19.59 2.59 -25.99
N ASP A 324 20.73 3.28 -25.88
CA ASP A 324 20.86 4.75 -25.79
C ASP A 324 20.07 5.40 -24.64
N PHE A 325 19.86 4.67 -23.54
CA PHE A 325 19.31 5.25 -22.32
C PHE A 325 20.38 6.07 -21.59
N HIS A 326 20.14 7.36 -21.45
CA HIS A 326 21.07 8.28 -20.77
C HIS A 326 21.07 8.13 -19.24
N HIS A 327 20.06 7.48 -18.67
CA HIS A 327 19.93 7.29 -17.23
C HIS A 327 19.49 5.87 -16.89
N VAL A 328 20.05 5.34 -15.81
CA VAL A 328 19.57 4.11 -15.16
C VAL A 328 18.94 4.48 -13.83
N ARG A 329 17.67 4.10 -13.64
CA ARG A 329 16.94 4.25 -12.37
C ARG A 329 16.89 2.92 -11.63
N LEU A 330 17.33 2.89 -10.38
CA LEU A 330 17.18 1.75 -9.48
C LEU A 330 16.08 2.03 -8.47
N ASP A 331 15.00 1.26 -8.51
CA ASP A 331 13.99 1.22 -7.46
C ASP A 331 14.35 0.13 -6.44
N ALA A 332 14.61 0.53 -5.20
CA ALA A 332 15.09 -0.35 -4.14
C ALA A 332 14.64 0.14 -2.75
N PRO A 333 14.67 -0.73 -1.72
CA PRO A 333 14.43 -0.33 -0.33
C PRO A 333 15.32 0.86 0.09
N PRO A 334 14.85 1.75 0.97
CA PRO A 334 15.61 2.95 1.35
C PRO A 334 16.94 2.65 2.07
N ASP A 335 17.12 1.46 2.60
CA ASP A 335 18.36 0.99 3.22
C ASP A 335 19.25 0.20 2.26
N ASP A 336 18.88 0.08 0.98
CA ASP A 336 19.67 -0.64 -0.01
C ASP A 336 21.05 0.04 -0.25
N PRO A 337 22.16 -0.72 -0.18
CA PRO A 337 23.51 -0.16 -0.34
C PRO A 337 23.78 0.38 -1.75
N LEU A 338 23.09 -0.10 -2.79
CA LEU A 338 23.27 0.38 -4.15
C LEU A 338 22.84 1.84 -4.31
N HIS A 339 21.95 2.35 -3.46
CA HIS A 339 21.62 3.77 -3.45
C HIS A 339 22.85 4.66 -3.19
N GLN A 340 23.76 4.22 -2.32
CA GLN A 340 24.99 4.94 -2.04
C GLN A 340 25.95 4.86 -3.23
N LEU A 341 26.02 3.70 -3.89
CA LEU A 341 26.83 3.49 -5.09
C LEU A 341 26.41 4.45 -6.22
N LEU A 342 25.12 4.50 -6.54
CA LEU A 342 24.59 5.42 -7.55
C LEU A 342 24.81 6.89 -7.18
N ARG A 343 24.80 7.24 -5.89
CA ARG A 343 25.11 8.60 -5.44
C ARG A 343 26.59 8.93 -5.62
N GLN A 344 27.49 7.97 -5.36
CA GLN A 344 28.92 8.15 -5.51
C GLN A 344 29.34 8.25 -6.98
N SER A 345 28.60 7.62 -7.91
CA SER A 345 28.78 7.81 -9.35
C SER A 345 28.19 9.14 -9.89
N GLY A 346 27.95 10.13 -9.03
CA GLY A 346 27.39 11.44 -9.41
C GLY A 346 25.87 11.46 -9.60
N GLY A 347 25.17 10.38 -9.25
CA GLY A 347 23.71 10.30 -9.29
C GLY A 347 23.00 10.96 -8.12
N LYS A 348 21.67 10.85 -8.13
CA LYS A 348 20.77 11.38 -7.09
C LYS A 348 19.95 10.26 -6.47
N ARG A 349 19.58 10.45 -5.21
CA ARG A 349 18.71 9.55 -4.45
C ARG A 349 17.44 10.29 -4.05
N TYR A 350 16.31 9.61 -4.19
CA TYR A 350 14.98 10.10 -3.87
C TYR A 350 14.32 9.19 -2.84
N HIS A 351 13.71 9.82 -1.82
CA HIS A 351 12.91 9.15 -0.82
C HIS A 351 11.81 10.07 -0.31
N HIS A 352 10.64 10.05 -0.95
CA HIS A 352 9.56 11.00 -0.71
C HIS A 352 8.18 10.39 -0.95
N GLU A 353 7.13 11.07 -0.49
CA GLU A 353 5.76 10.56 -0.51
C GLU A 353 5.11 10.63 -1.91
N SER A 354 5.47 11.64 -2.71
CA SER A 354 4.89 11.90 -4.04
C SER A 354 5.95 11.82 -5.13
N ASP A 355 5.75 10.98 -6.14
CA ASP A 355 6.58 10.92 -7.36
C ASP A 355 5.67 11.24 -8.55
N HIS A 356 6.00 12.30 -9.30
CA HIS A 356 5.15 12.81 -10.39
C HIS A 356 3.66 13.02 -9.98
N GLY A 357 3.43 13.50 -8.76
CA GLY A 357 2.08 13.72 -8.21
C GLY A 357 1.45 12.47 -7.58
N VAL A 358 1.95 11.27 -7.89
CA VAL A 358 1.40 10.00 -7.40
C VAL A 358 1.90 9.69 -6.00
N VAL A 359 0.98 9.39 -5.08
CA VAL A 359 1.26 8.98 -3.70
C VAL A 359 0.72 7.58 -3.41
N PHE A 360 1.32 6.92 -2.43
CA PHE A 360 0.77 5.72 -1.82
C PHE A 360 -0.19 6.11 -0.69
N MET A 361 -1.39 5.54 -0.70
CA MET A 361 -2.35 5.69 0.39
C MET A 361 -2.74 4.34 0.98
N THR A 362 -3.07 4.37 2.27
CA THR A 362 -3.52 3.21 3.02
C THR A 362 -4.77 3.54 3.82
N ALA A 363 -5.60 2.54 4.06
CA ALA A 363 -6.74 2.63 4.96
C ALA A 363 -6.72 1.45 5.93
N ILE A 364 -6.78 1.70 7.23
CA ILE A 364 -6.88 0.62 8.23
C ILE A 364 -8.36 0.33 8.46
N PHE A 365 -8.84 -0.84 8.03
CA PHE A 365 -10.25 -1.18 8.14
C PHE A 365 -10.67 -1.60 9.55
N LYS A 366 -9.77 -2.27 10.29
CA LYS A 366 -10.00 -2.72 11.68
C LYS A 366 -8.73 -2.60 12.54
N THR A 367 -8.55 -1.45 13.20
CA THR A 367 -7.38 -1.15 14.06
C THR A 367 -7.11 -2.21 15.11
N ARG A 368 -8.15 -2.76 15.76
CA ARG A 368 -7.99 -3.84 16.76
C ARG A 368 -7.43 -5.13 16.15
N ARG A 369 -7.84 -5.49 14.92
CA ARG A 369 -7.31 -6.67 14.23
C ARG A 369 -5.86 -6.45 13.81
N LEU A 370 -5.53 -5.26 13.29
CA LEU A 370 -4.16 -4.91 12.97
C LEU A 370 -3.25 -4.95 14.21
N LEU A 371 -3.65 -4.33 15.32
CA LEU A 371 -2.89 -4.38 16.58
C LEU A 371 -2.68 -5.81 17.09
N LYS A 372 -3.67 -6.69 16.91
CA LYS A 372 -3.53 -8.11 17.26
C LYS A 372 -2.49 -8.79 16.36
N ALA A 373 -2.49 -8.52 15.06
CA ALA A 373 -1.49 -9.04 14.13
C ALA A 373 -0.08 -8.49 14.45
N LEU A 374 0.02 -7.23 14.83
CA LEU A 374 1.28 -6.56 15.21
C LEU A 374 1.72 -6.85 16.65
N ALA A 375 0.99 -7.68 17.41
CA ALA A 375 1.24 -7.86 18.84
C ALA A 375 2.64 -8.40 19.15
N ARG A 376 3.16 -9.31 18.33
CA ARG A 376 4.52 -9.86 18.47
C ARG A 376 5.60 -8.83 18.07
N PRO A 377 5.55 -8.21 16.87
CA PRO A 377 6.46 -7.11 16.53
C PRO A 377 6.52 -6.00 17.58
N LEU A 378 5.38 -5.54 18.11
CA LEU A 378 5.33 -4.51 19.15
C LEU A 378 5.99 -4.98 20.46
N ASN A 379 5.77 -6.24 20.85
CA ASN A 379 6.42 -6.83 22.02
C ASN A 379 7.94 -6.91 21.86
N ASP A 380 8.41 -7.33 20.69
CA ASP A 380 9.84 -7.47 20.40
C ASP A 380 10.52 -6.10 20.42
N ARG A 381 9.90 -5.07 19.85
CA ARG A 381 10.41 -3.69 19.88
C ARG A 381 10.52 -3.14 21.31
N VAL A 382 9.47 -3.30 22.12
CA VAL A 382 9.47 -2.85 23.53
C VAL A 382 10.55 -3.58 24.34
N LYS A 383 10.74 -4.89 24.08
CA LYS A 383 11.80 -5.68 24.72
C LYS A 383 13.19 -5.21 24.29
N GLN A 384 13.42 -4.99 22.99
CA GLN A 384 14.69 -4.51 22.45
C GLN A 384 15.07 -3.13 22.97
N ALA A 385 14.08 -2.26 23.18
CA ALA A 385 14.27 -0.93 23.78
C ALA A 385 14.48 -0.96 25.31
N GLY A 386 14.49 -2.14 25.95
CA GLY A 386 14.78 -2.28 27.38
C GLY A 386 13.63 -1.90 28.32
N PHE A 387 12.40 -1.72 27.83
CA PHE A 387 11.27 -1.36 28.69
C PHE A 387 10.72 -2.57 29.45
N ASN A 388 10.41 -2.35 30.72
CA ASN A 388 9.73 -3.33 31.56
C ASN A 388 8.31 -3.61 31.05
N ARG A 389 7.91 -4.89 31.11
CA ARG A 389 6.57 -5.36 30.71
C ARG A 389 5.76 -5.73 31.96
N PRO A 390 4.49 -5.29 32.09
CA PRO A 390 3.70 -4.61 31.07
C PRO A 390 4.09 -3.14 30.88
N CYS A 391 4.25 -2.74 29.62
CA CYS A 391 4.48 -1.35 29.23
C CYS A 391 3.15 -0.73 28.81
N GLN A 392 2.87 0.51 29.21
CA GLN A 392 1.64 1.21 28.88
C GLN A 392 1.95 2.58 28.26
N LEU A 393 1.24 2.90 27.19
CA LEU A 393 1.27 4.20 26.53
C LEU A 393 -0.16 4.73 26.39
N GLY A 394 -0.42 5.93 26.90
CA GLY A 394 -1.66 6.63 26.61
C GLY A 394 -1.69 7.14 25.17
N LEU A 395 -2.85 7.06 24.53
CA LEU A 395 -3.11 7.64 23.22
C LEU A 395 -4.37 8.49 23.34
N ARG A 396 -4.26 9.80 23.09
CA ARG A 396 -5.39 10.69 22.89
C ARG A 396 -5.58 10.81 21.38
N ILE A 397 -6.64 10.21 20.85
CA ILE A 397 -6.89 10.13 19.41
C ILE A 397 -8.15 10.93 19.12
N ASP A 398 -8.04 12.01 18.36
CA ASP A 398 -9.17 12.92 18.05
C ASP A 398 -9.95 13.34 19.34
N GLY A 399 -9.22 13.57 20.44
CA GLY A 399 -9.79 13.93 21.75
C GLY A 399 -10.25 12.74 22.62
N GLU A 400 -10.45 11.57 22.05
CA GLU A 400 -10.83 10.36 22.78
C GLU A 400 -9.63 9.70 23.48
N LYS A 401 -9.86 9.09 24.64
CA LYS A 401 -8.80 8.54 25.51
C LYS A 401 -8.66 7.05 25.31
N TYR A 402 -7.43 6.61 25.05
CA TYR A 402 -7.06 5.21 24.90
C TYR A 402 -5.77 4.88 25.64
N SER A 403 -5.62 3.62 26.06
CA SER A 403 -4.40 3.09 26.64
C SER A 403 -3.98 1.85 25.88
N LEU A 404 -2.79 1.92 25.28
CA LEU A 404 -2.13 0.79 24.63
C LEU A 404 -1.27 0.07 25.67
N SER A 405 -1.65 -1.15 26.02
CA SER A 405 -0.91 -1.99 26.95
C SER A 405 -0.23 -3.13 26.20
N VAL A 406 1.10 -3.21 26.33
CA VAL A 406 1.94 -4.26 25.77
C VAL A 406 2.43 -5.15 26.91
N SER A 407 1.92 -6.37 26.97
CA SER A 407 2.33 -7.41 27.92
C SER A 407 3.06 -8.52 27.18
N ARG A 408 3.77 -9.40 27.91
CA ARG A 408 4.52 -10.53 27.34
C ARG A 408 3.73 -11.40 26.35
N ARG A 409 2.39 -11.47 26.48
CA ARG A 409 1.52 -12.35 25.68
C ARG A 409 0.50 -11.61 24.82
N SER A 410 0.31 -10.30 25.00
CA SER A 410 -0.78 -9.60 24.33
C SER A 410 -0.50 -8.11 24.17
N VAL A 411 -1.06 -7.53 23.10
CA VAL A 411 -1.21 -6.09 22.94
C VAL A 411 -2.70 -5.77 22.99
N ARG A 412 -3.09 -4.81 23.83
CA ARG A 412 -4.50 -4.41 24.00
C ARG A 412 -4.64 -2.90 23.94
N LEU A 413 -5.64 -2.44 23.18
CA LEU A 413 -6.09 -1.06 23.16
C LEU A 413 -7.35 -0.94 24.01
N ILE A 414 -7.27 -0.20 25.12
CA ILE A 414 -8.34 -0.04 26.11
C ILE A 414 -8.88 1.38 26.01
N ALA A 415 -10.18 1.53 25.75
CA ALA A 415 -10.84 2.84 25.70
C ALA A 415 -11.06 3.42 27.12
N GLY A 416 -11.13 4.75 27.21
CA GLY A 416 -11.46 5.49 28.43
C GLY A 416 -10.31 5.71 29.42
N LYS A 417 -9.15 5.07 29.21
CA LYS A 417 -7.96 5.22 30.06
C LYS A 417 -6.87 5.95 29.29
N LEU A 418 -6.22 6.95 29.88
CA LEU A 418 -5.10 7.67 29.25
C LEU A 418 -3.77 7.47 30.00
N GLY A 419 -3.78 7.57 31.32
CA GLY A 419 -2.54 7.57 32.13
C GLY A 419 -1.79 8.90 32.06
N ARG A 420 -0.62 8.96 32.73
CA ARG A 420 0.21 10.18 32.83
C ARG A 420 1.10 10.43 31.61
N SER A 421 1.60 9.34 31.00
CA SER A 421 2.44 9.37 29.81
C SER A 421 1.60 9.02 28.58
N TYR A 422 1.33 10.00 27.71
CA TYR A 422 0.50 9.82 26.53
C TYR A 422 0.99 10.61 25.33
N LEU A 423 0.61 10.14 24.14
CA LEU A 423 0.70 10.87 22.88
C LEU A 423 -0.68 11.42 22.51
N ASN A 424 -0.74 12.65 22.01
CA ASN A 424 -1.91 13.23 21.39
C ASN A 424 -1.71 13.25 19.87
N CYS A 425 -2.66 12.69 19.14
CA CYS A 425 -2.57 12.48 17.70
C CYS A 425 -3.96 12.42 17.06
N THR A 426 -4.03 12.57 15.74
CA THR A 426 -5.25 12.28 14.99
C THR A 426 -5.36 10.79 14.66
N ARG A 427 -6.53 10.33 14.20
CA ARG A 427 -6.65 8.97 13.65
C ARG A 427 -5.71 8.71 12.47
N HIS A 428 -5.51 9.70 11.60
CA HIS A 428 -4.57 9.59 10.48
C HIS A 428 -3.12 9.43 10.97
N ASP A 429 -2.72 10.16 12.00
CA ASP A 429 -1.41 10.02 12.62
C ASP A 429 -1.22 8.63 13.22
N LEU A 430 -2.22 8.11 13.94
CA LEU A 430 -2.14 6.74 14.46
C LEU A 430 -1.95 5.72 13.34
N HIS A 431 -2.67 5.87 12.22
CA HIS A 431 -2.53 4.96 11.08
C HIS A 431 -1.10 5.00 10.52
N GLN A 432 -0.54 6.20 10.33
CA GLN A 432 0.83 6.37 9.85
C GLN A 432 1.87 5.85 10.86
N LEU A 433 1.64 6.01 12.17
CA LEU A 433 2.50 5.47 13.22
C LEU A 433 2.49 3.93 13.24
N LEU A 434 1.32 3.31 13.11
CA LEU A 434 1.18 1.85 13.09
C LEU A 434 1.89 1.22 11.89
N LEU A 435 1.89 1.92 10.75
CA LEU A 435 2.56 1.49 9.53
C LEU A 435 4.03 1.92 9.46
N GLY A 436 4.55 2.60 10.50
CA GLY A 436 5.95 3.05 10.56
C GLY A 436 6.29 4.15 9.57
N HIS A 437 5.29 4.89 9.07
CA HIS A 437 5.48 5.97 8.12
C HIS A 437 6.02 7.24 8.79
N VAL A 438 5.64 7.49 10.05
CA VAL A 438 6.01 8.68 10.80
C VAL A 438 6.99 8.35 11.91
N ASP A 439 8.07 9.12 11.99
CA ASP A 439 8.97 9.11 13.16
C ASP A 439 8.36 9.94 14.30
N VAL A 440 8.18 9.31 15.46
CA VAL A 440 7.53 9.94 16.62
C VAL A 440 8.30 11.19 17.09
N ARG A 441 9.63 11.14 17.15
CA ARG A 441 10.45 12.27 17.65
C ARG A 441 10.37 13.45 16.70
N ARG A 442 10.53 13.20 15.40
CA ARG A 442 10.41 14.24 14.37
C ARG A 442 9.00 14.83 14.32
N ALA A 443 7.97 14.01 14.50
CA ALA A 443 6.60 14.48 14.51
C ALA A 443 6.26 15.32 15.75
N VAL A 444 6.84 15.01 16.91
CA VAL A 444 6.72 15.87 18.10
C VAL A 444 7.49 17.18 17.92
N ALA A 445 8.72 17.12 17.38
CA ALA A 445 9.53 18.31 17.14
C ALA A 445 8.91 19.29 16.14
N SER A 446 8.14 18.79 15.17
CA SER A 446 7.41 19.60 14.19
C SER A 446 6.02 20.06 14.66
N GLY A 447 5.61 19.73 15.89
CA GLY A 447 4.29 20.08 16.43
C GLY A 447 3.12 19.27 15.88
N ARG A 448 3.38 18.27 15.03
CA ARG A 448 2.35 17.37 14.49
C ARG A 448 1.77 16.43 15.56
N LEU A 449 2.64 15.94 16.44
CA LEU A 449 2.27 15.14 17.60
C LEU A 449 2.60 15.90 18.88
N PHE A 450 1.87 15.60 19.95
CA PHE A 450 2.22 16.10 21.28
C PHE A 450 2.49 14.92 22.22
N ALA A 451 3.65 14.92 22.89
CA ALA A 451 3.99 13.95 23.92
C ALA A 451 3.91 14.62 25.30
N SER A 452 3.15 14.03 26.22
CA SER A 452 2.95 14.63 27.55
C SER A 452 4.20 14.58 28.44
N THR A 453 5.08 13.60 28.21
CA THR A 453 6.32 13.39 28.98
C THR A 453 7.41 12.85 28.07
N ARG A 454 8.67 12.99 28.49
CA ARG A 454 9.82 12.33 27.83
C ARG A 454 9.66 10.80 27.79
N VAL A 455 9.09 10.22 28.85
CA VAL A 455 8.77 8.78 28.89
C VAL A 455 7.75 8.39 27.82
N ALA A 456 6.72 9.21 27.58
CA ALA A 456 5.75 8.96 26.50
C ALA A 456 6.42 9.00 25.12
N LEU A 457 7.35 9.95 24.92
CA LEU A 457 8.13 10.07 23.69
C LEU A 457 9.03 8.84 23.46
N ASP A 458 9.74 8.39 24.49
CA ASP A 458 10.67 7.26 24.40
C ASP A 458 9.91 5.94 24.17
N ILE A 459 8.82 5.69 24.91
CA ILE A 459 7.94 4.52 24.71
C ILE A 459 7.29 4.57 23.32
N GLY A 460 6.77 5.72 22.90
CA GLY A 460 6.16 5.92 21.60
C GLY A 460 7.13 5.61 20.46
N SER A 461 8.35 6.15 20.53
CA SER A 461 9.41 5.91 19.54
C SER A 461 9.82 4.44 19.46
N ALA A 462 9.83 3.73 20.60
CA ALA A 462 10.11 2.30 20.62
C ALA A 462 8.96 1.46 20.05
N MET A 463 7.71 1.78 20.35
CA MET A 463 6.55 1.04 19.82
C MET A 463 6.35 1.27 18.31
N PHE A 464 6.54 2.52 17.87
CA PHE A 464 6.27 2.99 16.51
C PHE A 464 7.54 3.58 15.87
N PRO A 465 8.57 2.76 15.61
CA PRO A 465 9.74 3.25 14.88
C PRO A 465 9.35 3.60 13.45
N CYS A 466 10.10 4.49 12.82
CA CYS A 466 10.03 4.66 11.37
C CYS A 466 10.55 3.36 10.72
N LEU A 467 9.76 2.78 9.83
CA LEU A 467 10.07 1.52 9.14
C LEU A 467 10.47 1.81 7.69
N PRO A 468 11.41 1.04 7.12
CA PRO A 468 11.80 1.16 5.72
C PRO A 468 10.75 0.51 4.81
N VAL A 469 9.51 1.01 4.85
CA VAL A 469 8.42 0.47 4.03
C VAL A 469 8.72 0.72 2.56
N TRP A 470 8.83 -0.35 1.80
CA TRP A 470 9.09 -0.32 0.37
C TRP A 470 8.31 -1.43 -0.33
N ARG A 471 7.75 -1.12 -1.49
CA ARG A 471 7.06 -2.07 -2.34
C ARG A 471 7.77 -2.13 -3.69
N PRO A 472 8.18 -3.32 -4.16
CA PRO A 472 8.77 -3.46 -5.48
C PRO A 472 7.79 -2.96 -6.56
N PRO A 473 8.21 -2.05 -7.46
CA PRO A 473 7.33 -1.53 -8.51
C PRO A 473 6.97 -2.56 -9.58
N TRP A 474 7.70 -3.68 -9.68
CA TRP A 474 7.43 -4.69 -10.70
C TRP A 474 5.99 -5.23 -10.66
N ASP A 475 5.38 -5.30 -9.47
CA ASP A 475 3.97 -5.69 -9.33
C ASP A 475 2.99 -4.68 -9.96
N ASP A 476 3.37 -3.41 -10.13
CA ASP A 476 2.47 -2.31 -10.52
C ASP A 476 2.72 -1.76 -11.93
N VAL A 477 3.91 -2.00 -12.50
CA VAL A 477 4.28 -1.43 -13.80
C VAL A 477 3.45 -2.09 -14.92
N PRO A 478 2.65 -1.32 -15.68
CA PRO A 478 1.85 -1.87 -16.77
C PRO A 478 2.72 -2.38 -17.92
N THR A 479 2.18 -3.25 -18.78
CA THR A 479 2.82 -3.67 -20.04
C THR A 479 3.07 -2.51 -20.99
#